data_AF-A0A7S0IJY5-F1
#
_entry.id   AF-A0A7S0IJY5-F1
#
_cell.length_a   1.000
_cell.length_b   1.000
_cell.length_c   1.000
_cell.angle_alpha   90.00
_cell.angle_beta   90.00
_cell.angle_gamma   90.00
#
_symmetry.space_group_name_H-M   'P 1'
#
loop_
_entity.id
_entity.type
_entity.pdbx_description
1 polymer ?
#
loop_
_entity_poly.entity_id
_entity_poly.type
_entity_poly.pdbx_seq_one_letter_code
_entity_poly.pdbx_strand_id
1 'polypeptide(L)'
;SGGNAGLATAYAGQRLGAPTTVVVPETTPEFIRDRLRSLGATVVVHGSQWSEAHAHAVALNDDVRGKLVHPYDDVDTWTGHATVVHEIKTDLEAVGCATPPAAIVTCVGG
;
A
#
# COMPACT_ATOMS: atom_id res chain seq x y z
N SER A 1 -7.69 0.28 1.85
CA SER A 1 -7.08 1.34 2.69
C SER A 1 -7.12 2.65 1.93
N GLY A 2 -7.55 3.74 2.57
CA GLY A 2 -7.54 5.09 2.00
C GLY A 2 -6.24 5.87 2.23
N GLY A 3 -5.13 5.20 2.57
CA GLY A 3 -3.81 5.81 2.74
C GLY A 3 -2.81 5.42 1.64
N ASN A 4 -1.52 5.56 1.96
CA ASN A 4 -0.42 5.27 1.02
C ASN A 4 -0.50 3.87 0.41
N ALA A 5 -0.86 2.85 1.19
CA ALA A 5 -1.01 1.48 0.68
C ALA A 5 -2.06 1.39 -0.44
N GLY A 6 -3.22 2.03 -0.29
CA GLY A 6 -4.24 2.04 -1.34
C GLY A 6 -3.77 2.74 -2.62
N LEU A 7 -3.04 3.84 -2.47
CA LEU A 7 -2.44 4.57 -3.60
C LEU A 7 -1.36 3.75 -4.31
N ALA A 8 -0.49 3.08 -3.55
CA ALA A 8 0.55 2.20 -4.09
C ALA A 8 -0.07 1.03 -4.86
N THR A 9 -1.09 0.37 -4.31
CA THR A 9 -1.81 -0.71 -4.97
C THR A 9 -2.51 -0.22 -6.25
N ALA A 10 -3.20 0.92 -6.20
CA ALA A 10 -3.86 1.51 -7.37
C ALA A 10 -2.85 1.83 -8.49
N TYR A 11 -1.71 2.41 -8.14
CA TYR A 11 -0.64 2.70 -9.08
C TYR A 11 -0.03 1.42 -9.68
N ALA A 12 0.25 0.40 -8.86
CA ALA A 12 0.77 -0.87 -9.34
C ALA A 12 -0.22 -1.56 -10.28
N GLY A 13 -1.51 -1.57 -9.93
CA GLY A 13 -2.59 -2.07 -10.78
C GLY A 13 -2.64 -1.36 -12.13
N GLN A 14 -2.57 -0.03 -12.13
CA GLN A 14 -2.49 0.77 -13.36
C GLN A 14 -1.30 0.37 -14.23
N ARG A 15 -0.11 0.24 -13.63
CA ARG A 15 1.13 -0.11 -14.34
C ARG A 15 1.12 -1.51 -14.93
N LEU A 16 0.44 -2.44 -14.27
CA LEU A 16 0.33 -3.84 -14.69
C LEU A 16 -0.90 -4.11 -15.56
N GLY A 17 -1.79 -3.13 -15.76
CA GLY A 17 -3.07 -3.33 -16.44
C GLY A 17 -4.03 -4.26 -15.66
N ALA A 18 -3.84 -4.39 -14.35
CA ALA A 18 -4.63 -5.25 -13.48
C ALA A 18 -5.83 -4.48 -12.90
N PRO A 19 -7.07 -4.99 -13.03
CA PRO A 19 -8.23 -4.41 -12.37
C PRO A 19 -7.99 -4.28 -10.87
N THR A 20 -8.18 -3.08 -10.33
CA THR A 20 -7.88 -2.79 -8.92
C THR A 20 -9.08 -2.12 -8.27
N THR A 21 -9.51 -2.68 -7.15
CA THR A 21 -10.58 -2.12 -6.32
C THR A 21 -9.99 -1.69 -4.98
N VAL A 22 -10.29 -0.47 -4.55
CA VAL A 22 -9.84 0.06 -3.26
C VAL A 22 -11.06 0.42 -2.42
N VAL A 23 -11.25 -0.33 -1.34
CA VAL A 23 -12.29 -0.04 -0.35
C VAL A 23 -11.74 0.93 0.70
N VAL A 24 -12.51 1.99 0.96
CA VAL A 24 -12.16 3.08 1.88
C VAL A 24 -13.37 3.45 2.75
N PRO A 25 -13.18 3.88 4.01
CA PRO A 25 -14.28 4.36 4.84
C PRO A 25 -14.78 5.73 4.40
N GLU A 26 -15.98 6.08 4.87
CA GLU A 26 -16.64 7.38 4.66
C GLU A 26 -15.80 8.57 5.14
N THR A 27 -14.93 8.36 6.14
CA THR A 27 -13.99 9.34 6.68
C THR A 27 -12.82 9.67 5.76
N THR A 28 -12.60 8.89 4.70
CA THR A 28 -11.52 9.13 3.74
C THR A 28 -11.76 10.43 2.97
N PRO A 29 -10.82 11.39 2.98
CA PRO A 29 -11.00 12.66 2.27
C PRO A 29 -11.22 12.46 0.76
N GLU A 30 -12.09 13.28 0.16
CA GLU A 30 -12.45 13.13 -1.26
C GLU A 30 -11.25 13.26 -2.20
N PHE A 31 -10.29 14.14 -1.89
CA PHE A 31 -9.09 14.30 -2.71
C PHE A 31 -8.25 13.01 -2.82
N ILE A 32 -8.29 12.14 -1.79
CA ILE A 32 -7.64 10.83 -1.85
C ILE A 32 -8.44 9.86 -2.74
N ARG A 33 -9.77 9.89 -2.64
CA ARG A 33 -10.65 9.08 -3.50
C ARG A 33 -10.46 9.45 -4.96
N ASP A 34 -10.39 10.73 -5.26
CA ASP A 34 -10.11 11.22 -6.62
C ASP A 34 -8.73 10.80 -7.10
N ARG A 35 -7.72 10.83 -6.23
CA ARG A 35 -6.39 10.34 -6.59
C ARG A 35 -6.42 8.85 -6.95
N LEU A 36 -7.12 8.03 -6.18
CA LEU A 36 -7.29 6.60 -6.47
C LEU A 36 -8.02 6.38 -7.81
N ARG A 37 -9.11 7.11 -8.06
CA ARG A 37 -9.84 7.08 -9.34
C ARG A 37 -8.96 7.51 -10.51
N SER A 38 -8.10 8.51 -10.33
CA SER A 38 -7.17 8.99 -11.36
C SER A 38 -6.11 7.96 -11.75
N LEU A 39 -5.84 6.98 -10.88
CA LEU A 39 -4.99 5.83 -11.15
C LEU A 39 -5.77 4.67 -11.80
N GLY A 40 -7.05 4.85 -12.12
CA GLY A 40 -7.89 3.81 -12.75
C GLY A 40 -8.42 2.78 -11.76
N ALA A 41 -8.29 2.99 -10.46
CA ALA A 41 -8.86 2.10 -9.46
C ALA A 41 -10.37 2.35 -9.28
N THR A 42 -11.13 1.27 -9.11
CA THR A 42 -12.52 1.33 -8.64
C THR A 42 -12.52 1.65 -7.15
N VAL A 43 -13.08 2.79 -6.76
CA VAL A 43 -13.16 3.21 -5.35
C VAL A 43 -14.52 2.86 -4.79
N VAL A 44 -14.54 1.98 -3.79
CA VAL A 44 -15.75 1.62 -3.04
C VAL A 44 -15.69 2.31 -1.69
N VAL A 45 -16.69 3.13 -1.38
CA VAL A 45 -16.81 3.77 -0.06
C VAL A 45 -17.74 2.91 0.79
N HIS A 46 -17.22 2.37 1.89
CA HIS A 46 -17.99 1.50 2.78
C HIS A 46 -17.49 1.60 4.22
N GLY A 47 -18.44 1.73 5.16
CA GLY A 47 -18.17 1.75 6.59
C GLY A 47 -17.70 3.10 7.10
N SER A 48 -17.88 3.31 8.40
CA SER A 48 -17.50 4.53 9.12
C SER A 48 -16.01 4.55 9.49
N GLN A 49 -15.40 3.36 9.58
CA GLN A 49 -14.05 3.13 10.06
C GLN A 49 -13.31 2.08 9.22
N TRP A 50 -12.00 2.01 9.39
CA TRP A 50 -11.12 1.14 8.59
C TRP A 50 -11.50 -0.34 8.69
N SER A 51 -11.87 -0.84 9.87
CA SER A 51 -12.22 -2.25 10.09
C SER A 51 -13.44 -2.69 9.28
N GLU A 52 -14.46 -1.83 9.18
CA GLU A 52 -15.66 -2.09 8.37
C GLU A 52 -15.33 -2.08 6.86
N ALA A 53 -14.53 -1.12 6.41
CA ALA A 53 -14.04 -1.09 5.03
C ALA A 53 -13.18 -2.33 4.69
N HIS A 54 -12.36 -2.79 5.63
CA HIS A 54 -11.55 -3.99 5.47
C HIS A 54 -12.41 -5.26 5.41
N ALA A 55 -13.36 -5.42 6.33
CA ALA A 55 -14.28 -6.56 6.30
C ALA A 55 -15.07 -6.63 4.98
N HIS A 56 -15.50 -5.49 4.46
CA HIS A 56 -16.14 -5.42 3.15
C HIS A 56 -15.20 -5.81 2.00
N ALA A 57 -13.93 -5.37 2.05
CA ALA A 57 -12.93 -5.77 1.06
C ALA A 57 -12.65 -7.29 1.06
N VAL A 58 -12.65 -7.92 2.24
CA VAL A 58 -12.52 -9.38 2.38
C VAL A 58 -13.71 -10.07 1.73
N ALA A 59 -14.94 -9.66 2.05
CA ALA A 59 -16.15 -10.23 1.46
C ALA A 59 -16.16 -10.08 -0.07
N LEU A 60 -15.75 -8.92 -0.58
CA LEU A 60 -15.66 -8.67 -2.03
C LEU A 60 -14.62 -9.56 -2.71
N ASN A 61 -13.53 -9.92 -2.01
CA ASN A 61 -12.49 -10.79 -2.55
C ASN A 61 -12.99 -12.23 -2.77
N ASP A 62 -13.83 -12.74 -1.86
CA ASP A 62 -14.42 -14.07 -1.95
C ASP A 62 -15.33 -14.21 -3.19
N ASP A 63 -16.01 -13.12 -3.57
CA ASP A 63 -16.90 -13.09 -4.72
C ASP A 63 -16.17 -12.96 -6.07
N VAL A 64 -15.04 -12.23 -6.11
CA VAL A 64 -14.44 -11.74 -7.37
C VAL A 64 -13.25 -12.60 -7.87
N ARG A 65 -12.87 -13.69 -7.17
CA ARG A 65 -11.63 -14.46 -7.47
C ARG A 65 -10.39 -13.54 -7.60
N GLY A 66 -10.30 -12.55 -6.71
CA GLY A 66 -9.17 -11.63 -6.64
C GLY A 66 -8.09 -12.08 -5.65
N LYS A 67 -7.01 -11.29 -5.56
CA LYS A 67 -6.06 -11.33 -4.43
C LYS A 67 -6.32 -10.11 -3.55
N LEU A 68 -6.65 -10.33 -2.28
CA LEU A 68 -6.67 -9.27 -1.28
C LEU A 68 -5.22 -8.84 -0.99
N VAL A 69 -4.91 -7.57 -1.21
CA VAL A 69 -3.60 -7.00 -0.89
C VAL A 69 -3.68 -6.32 0.47
N HIS A 70 -3.14 -6.97 1.50
CA HIS A 70 -3.09 -6.38 2.84
C HIS A 70 -2.06 -5.24 2.88
N PRO A 71 -2.35 -4.10 3.53
CA PRO A 71 -1.44 -2.94 3.53
C PRO A 71 -0.09 -3.18 4.20
N TYR A 72 0.03 -4.19 5.08
CA TYR A 72 1.26 -4.46 5.82
C TYR A 72 1.47 -5.91 6.23
N ASP A 73 0.51 -6.82 6.05
CA ASP A 73 0.60 -8.21 6.54
C ASP A 73 0.57 -9.16 5.34
N ASP A 74 1.60 -9.02 4.51
CA ASP A 74 1.74 -9.78 3.28
C ASP A 74 3.24 -9.94 2.97
N VAL A 75 3.66 -11.17 2.69
CA VAL A 75 5.07 -11.53 2.49
C VAL A 75 5.68 -10.83 1.28
N ASP A 76 4.91 -10.60 0.22
CA ASP A 76 5.39 -9.88 -0.98
C ASP A 76 5.62 -8.42 -0.62
N THR A 77 4.75 -7.85 0.20
CA THR A 77 4.89 -6.49 0.72
C THR A 77 6.17 -6.35 1.55
N TRP A 78 6.45 -7.26 2.49
CA TRP A 78 7.68 -7.22 3.28
C TRP A 78 8.94 -7.38 2.43
N THR A 79 8.90 -8.34 1.49
CA THR A 79 10.02 -8.61 0.59
C THR A 79 10.31 -7.40 -0.29
N GLY A 80 9.28 -6.73 -0.81
CA GLY A 80 9.42 -5.49 -1.57
C GLY A 80 10.01 -4.34 -0.73
N HIS A 81 9.56 -4.15 0.51
CA HIS A 81 10.12 -3.11 1.38
C HIS A 81 11.58 -3.38 1.77
N ALA A 82 12.00 -4.64 1.87
CA ALA A 82 13.38 -5.01 2.23
C ALA A 82 14.42 -4.55 1.20
N THR A 83 14.02 -4.24 -0.05
CA THR A 83 14.95 -3.74 -1.07
C THR A 83 15.52 -2.38 -0.71
N VAL A 84 14.76 -1.53 0.00
CA VAL A 84 15.20 -0.21 0.47
C VAL A 84 16.47 -0.31 1.32
N VAL A 85 16.63 -1.38 2.10
CA VAL A 85 17.85 -1.58 2.91
C VAL A 85 19.10 -1.73 2.02
N HIS A 86 18.94 -2.37 0.87
CA HIS A 86 20.03 -2.56 -0.09
C HIS A 86 20.37 -1.25 -0.79
N GLU A 87 19.35 -0.47 -1.17
CA GLU A 87 19.50 0.87 -1.74
C GLU A 87 20.23 1.81 -0.77
N ILE A 88 19.81 1.86 0.51
CA ILE A 88 20.47 2.66 1.55
C ILE A 88 21.95 2.28 1.69
N LYS A 89 22.26 0.98 1.67
CA LYS A 89 23.65 0.51 1.75
C LYS A 89 24.47 1.04 0.56
N THR A 90 23.95 0.90 -0.66
CA THR A 90 24.62 1.37 -1.87
C THR A 90 24.82 2.89 -1.84
N ASP A 91 23.84 3.66 -1.39
CA ASP A 91 23.94 5.12 -1.29
C ASP A 91 24.98 5.55 -0.24
N LEU A 92 25.06 4.85 0.90
CA LEU A 92 26.10 5.10 1.92
C LEU A 92 27.51 4.81 1.39
N GLU A 93 27.69 3.69 0.68
CA GLU A 93 28.96 3.35 0.05
C GLU A 93 29.37 4.41 -0.99
N ALA A 94 28.41 4.92 -1.77
CA ALA A 94 28.64 5.94 -2.79
C ALA A 94 29.16 7.29 -2.22
N VAL A 95 28.80 7.62 -0.97
CA VAL A 95 29.28 8.82 -0.27
C VAL A 95 30.51 8.57 0.62
N GLY A 96 31.13 7.38 0.51
CA GLY A 96 32.34 7.03 1.25
C GLY A 96 32.10 6.53 2.67
N CYS A 97 30.86 6.24 3.06
CA CYS A 97 30.54 5.60 4.33
C CYS A 97 30.73 4.09 4.23
N ALA A 98 31.95 3.62 4.53
CA ALA A 98 32.30 2.19 4.47
C ALA A 98 31.85 1.38 5.71
N THR A 99 31.33 2.03 6.75
CA THR A 99 30.89 1.38 7.99
C THR A 99 29.37 1.39 8.10
N PRO A 100 28.75 0.31 8.58
CA PRO A 100 27.32 0.31 8.87
C PRO A 100 26.92 1.44 9.83
N PRO A 101 25.70 1.99 9.70
CA PRO A 101 25.21 2.99 10.63
C PRO A 101 25.10 2.40 12.05
N ALA A 102 25.42 3.20 13.07
CA ALA A 102 25.30 2.78 14.46
C ALA A 102 23.85 2.57 14.90
N ALA A 103 22.88 3.20 14.22
CA ALA A 103 21.45 3.04 14.45
C ALA A 103 20.65 3.28 13.17
N ILE A 104 19.51 2.60 13.06
CA ILE A 104 18.47 2.86 12.06
C ILE A 104 17.19 3.18 12.82
N VAL A 105 16.54 4.29 12.48
CA VAL A 105 15.25 4.70 13.05
C VAL A 105 14.20 4.58 11.96
N THR A 106 13.09 3.90 12.25
CA THR A 106 12.00 3.67 11.30
C THR A 106 10.66 4.08 11.90
N CYS A 107 9.74 4.53 11.06
CA CYS A 107 8.37 4.79 11.45
C CYS A 107 7.58 3.47 11.41
N VAL A 108 7.08 3.03 12.57
CA VAL A 108 6.25 1.82 12.67
C VAL A 108 4.79 2.23 12.79
N GLY A 109 3.98 1.71 11.88
CA GLY A 109 2.54 1.95 11.84
C GLY A 109 1.74 0.72 12.26
N GLY A 110 1.58 -0.20 11.30
CA GLY A 110 0.75 -1.41 11.42
C GLY A 110 1.13 -2.35 12.57
#